data_AF-M5J7D9-F1
#
_entry.id   AF-M5J7D9-F1
#
_cell.length_a   1.000
_cell.length_b   1.000
_cell.length_c   1.000
_cell.angle_alpha   90.00
_cell.angle_beta   90.00
_cell.angle_gamma   90.00
#
_symmetry.space_group_name_H-M   'P 1'
#
loop_
_entity.id
_entity.type
_entity.pdbx_description
1 polymer ?
#
loop_
_entity_poly.entity_id
_entity_poly.type
_entity_poly.pdbx_seq_one_letter_code
_entity_poly.pdbx_strand_id
1 'polypeptide(L)'
;MKVILVVAVLVVVILLMLLQRRRRVKALKVLQSASLKQVNQALSTCLPQVQTENFDGKKYHIDNNAELLADVWGKGVMAFEYSLPGVQLSVQDLPAIRQALGALLTQYARDQRIVGYQEEPPFVVSDIWVLADVLHLDISYVVNRATSEYLHDIAAPKHENN
;
A
#
# COMPACT_ATOMS: atom_id res chain seq x y z
N MET A 1 11.50 -17.36 -49.34
CA MET A 1 11.93 -18.29 -48.27
C MET A 1 12.52 -17.57 -47.05
N LYS A 2 13.57 -16.73 -47.19
CA LYS A 2 14.18 -15.99 -46.07
C LYS A 2 13.21 -15.04 -45.34
N VAL A 3 12.38 -14.30 -46.08
CA VAL A 3 11.38 -13.37 -45.49
C VAL A 3 10.33 -14.11 -44.66
N ILE A 4 9.88 -15.28 -45.12
CA ILE A 4 8.88 -16.10 -44.41
C ILE A 4 9.45 -16.61 -43.08
N LEU A 5 10.72 -17.04 -43.07
CA LEU A 5 11.42 -17.44 -41.84
C LEU A 5 11.56 -16.28 -40.85
N VAL A 6 11.93 -15.08 -41.32
CA VAL A 6 12.05 -13.89 -40.47
C VAL A 6 10.69 -13.51 -39.86
N VAL A 7 9.63 -13.52 -40.66
CA VAL A 7 8.27 -13.24 -40.18
C VAL A 7 7.81 -14.29 -39.17
N ALA A 8 8.07 -15.58 -39.42
CA ALA A 8 7.72 -16.65 -38.49
C ALA A 8 8.43 -16.50 -37.13
N VAL A 9 9.74 -16.18 -37.13
CA VAL A 9 10.50 -15.92 -35.91
C VAL A 9 9.92 -14.72 -35.17
N LEU A 10 9.61 -13.63 -35.87
CA LEU A 10 9.05 -12.43 -35.27
C LEU A 10 7.68 -12.68 -34.62
N VAL A 11 6.81 -13.46 -35.27
CA VAL A 11 5.53 -13.89 -34.70
C VAL A 11 5.73 -14.69 -33.42
N VAL A 12 6.65 -15.65 -33.41
CA VAL A 12 6.96 -16.45 -32.21
C VAL A 12 7.45 -15.55 -31.07
N VAL A 13 8.36 -14.61 -31.35
CA VAL A 13 8.85 -13.66 -30.34
C VAL A 13 7.70 -12.83 -29.75
N ILE A 14 6.83 -12.28 -30.59
CA ILE A 14 5.66 -11.52 -30.13
C ILE A 14 4.75 -12.38 -29.25
N LEU A 15 4.45 -13.61 -29.66
CA LEU A 15 3.62 -14.53 -28.87
C LEU A 15 4.24 -14.81 -27.50
N LEU A 16 5.56 -15.04 -27.44
CA LEU A 16 6.26 -15.25 -26.18
C LEU A 16 6.20 -14.02 -25.28
N MET A 17 6.42 -12.81 -25.82
CA MET A 17 6.31 -11.56 -25.06
C MET A 17 4.90 -11.34 -24.51
N LEU A 18 3.85 -11.63 -25.29
CA LEU A 18 2.46 -11.51 -24.85
C LEU A 18 2.14 -12.50 -23.72
N LEU A 19 2.61 -13.75 -23.82
CA LEU A 19 2.44 -14.75 -22.76
C LEU A 19 3.16 -14.34 -21.47
N GLN A 20 4.41 -13.87 -21.57
CA GLN A 20 5.15 -13.38 -20.41
C GLN A 20 4.44 -12.19 -19.76
N ARG A 21 3.97 -11.22 -20.55
CA ARG A 21 3.22 -10.06 -20.05
C ARG A 21 1.96 -10.48 -19.32
N ARG A 22 1.18 -11.42 -19.88
CA ARG A 22 -0.04 -11.94 -19.24
C ARG A 22 0.26 -12.61 -17.90
N ARG A 23 1.31 -13.43 -17.83
CA ARG A 23 1.75 -14.07 -16.58
C ARG A 23 2.14 -13.05 -15.52
N ARG A 24 2.93 -12.02 -15.89
CA ARG A 24 3.34 -10.94 -14.98
C ARG A 24 2.15 -10.16 -14.44
N VAL A 25 1.22 -9.76 -15.30
CA VAL A 25 0.01 -9.03 -14.89
C VAL A 25 -0.85 -9.88 -13.95
N LYS A 26 -1.02 -11.17 -14.23
CA LYS A 26 -1.78 -12.07 -13.36
C LYS A 26 -1.12 -12.21 -11.99
N ALA A 27 0.20 -12.46 -11.96
CA ALA A 27 0.95 -12.57 -10.70
C ALA A 27 0.84 -11.28 -9.87
N LEU A 28 0.94 -10.12 -10.52
CA LEU A 28 0.78 -8.83 -9.87
C LEU A 28 -0.61 -8.66 -9.25
N LYS A 29 -1.68 -8.99 -9.98
CA LYS A 29 -3.06 -8.92 -9.45
C LYS A 29 -3.27 -9.84 -8.24
N VAL A 30 -2.69 -11.04 -8.27
CA VAL A 30 -2.74 -11.97 -7.13
C VAL A 30 -2.00 -11.38 -5.93
N LEU A 31 -0.81 -10.80 -6.14
CA LEU A 31 -0.07 -10.14 -5.07
C LEU A 31 -0.85 -8.95 -4.50
N GLN A 32 -1.41 -8.07 -5.34
CA GLN A 32 -2.23 -6.94 -4.91
C GLN A 32 -3.42 -7.38 -4.07
N SER A 33 -4.16 -8.40 -4.51
CA SER A 33 -5.31 -8.93 -3.77
C SER A 33 -4.90 -9.56 -2.43
N ALA A 34 -3.80 -10.30 -2.39
CA ALA A 34 -3.28 -10.88 -1.16
C ALA A 34 -2.79 -9.79 -0.19
N SER A 35 -2.08 -8.79 -0.71
CA SER A 35 -1.59 -7.63 0.05
C SER A 35 -2.75 -6.82 0.63
N LEU A 36 -3.76 -6.49 -0.18
CA LEU A 36 -4.95 -5.78 0.28
C LEU A 36 -5.66 -6.54 1.41
N LYS A 37 -5.84 -7.85 1.25
CA LYS A 37 -6.44 -8.70 2.29
C LYS A 37 -5.62 -8.63 3.58
N GLN A 38 -4.31 -8.70 3.47
CA GLN A 38 -3.40 -8.67 4.61
C GLN A 38 -3.46 -7.31 5.34
N VAL A 39 -3.48 -6.21 4.60
CA VAL A 39 -3.60 -4.85 5.16
C VAL A 39 -4.98 -4.65 5.79
N ASN A 40 -6.06 -5.06 5.13
CA ASN A 40 -7.42 -4.97 5.69
C ASN A 40 -7.50 -5.71 7.03
N GLN A 41 -6.94 -6.91 7.13
CA GLN A 41 -6.97 -7.68 8.37
C GLN A 41 -6.14 -7.01 9.48
N ALA A 42 -4.96 -6.46 9.14
CA ALA A 42 -4.14 -5.73 10.10
C ALA A 42 -4.87 -4.48 10.59
N LEU A 43 -5.39 -3.66 9.66
CA LEU A 43 -6.06 -2.40 9.96
C LEU A 43 -7.38 -2.61 10.72
N SER A 44 -8.20 -3.60 10.34
CA SER A 44 -9.42 -3.94 11.08
C SER A 44 -9.14 -4.40 12.50
N THR A 45 -7.97 -4.98 12.75
CA THR A 45 -7.54 -5.42 14.08
C THR A 45 -7.00 -4.25 14.89
N CYS A 46 -6.17 -3.40 14.28
CA CYS A 46 -5.42 -2.36 14.95
C CYS A 46 -6.22 -1.06 15.14
N LEU A 47 -7.00 -0.63 14.15
CA LEU A 47 -7.70 0.65 14.18
C LEU A 47 -8.60 0.81 15.43
N PRO A 48 -9.43 -0.19 15.82
CA PRO A 48 -10.26 -0.08 17.03
C PRO A 48 -9.47 0.04 18.35
N GLN A 49 -8.16 -0.20 18.33
CA GLN A 49 -7.28 -0.07 19.49
C GLN A 49 -6.62 1.32 19.56
N VAL A 50 -6.74 2.14 18.51
CA VAL A 50 -6.20 3.50 18.49
C VAL A 50 -7.10 4.40 19.32
N GLN A 51 -6.57 4.93 20.41
CA GLN A 51 -7.23 5.93 21.25
C GLN A 51 -6.26 7.08 21.52
N THR A 52 -6.70 8.29 21.18
CA THR A 52 -6.01 9.55 21.48
C THR A 52 -7.01 10.53 22.11
N GLU A 53 -6.59 11.76 22.42
CA GLU A 53 -7.46 12.77 23.01
C GLU A 53 -8.72 13.05 22.18
N ASN A 54 -8.56 13.20 20.85
CA ASN A 54 -9.64 13.60 19.93
C ASN A 54 -10.05 12.50 18.94
N PHE A 55 -9.47 11.30 19.03
CA PHE A 55 -9.76 10.19 18.12
C PHE A 55 -9.98 8.87 18.86
N ASP A 56 -11.09 8.21 18.55
CA ASP A 56 -11.42 6.86 19.01
C ASP A 56 -11.66 5.96 17.79
N GLY A 57 -10.69 5.12 17.47
CA GLY A 57 -10.73 4.25 16.30
C GLY A 57 -11.86 3.21 16.33
N LYS A 58 -12.46 2.94 17.50
CA LYS A 58 -13.61 2.02 17.63
C LYS A 58 -14.87 2.50 16.91
N LYS A 59 -14.96 3.81 16.66
CA LYS A 59 -16.11 4.42 15.98
C LYS A 59 -16.13 4.16 14.48
N TYR A 60 -15.01 3.71 13.92
CA TYR A 60 -14.85 3.52 12.49
C TYR A 60 -14.72 2.03 12.15
N HIS A 61 -15.30 1.66 11.01
CA HIS A 61 -15.12 0.35 10.42
C HIS A 61 -14.35 0.49 9.11
N ILE A 62 -13.48 -0.48 8.84
CA ILE A 62 -12.80 -0.55 7.54
C ILE A 62 -13.74 -1.24 6.57
N ASP A 63 -14.31 -0.46 5.66
CA ASP A 63 -14.95 -1.02 4.49
C ASP A 63 -13.85 -1.63 3.60
N ASN A 64 -14.12 -2.79 2.99
CA ASN A 64 -13.16 -3.47 2.11
C ASN A 64 -12.85 -2.72 0.80
N ASN A 65 -13.21 -1.44 0.71
CA ASN A 65 -13.11 -0.56 -0.46
C ASN A 65 -11.88 0.35 -0.37
N ALA A 66 -10.70 -0.20 -0.10
CA ALA A 66 -9.47 0.58 -0.15
C ALA A 66 -9.09 0.92 -1.60
N GLU A 67 -8.57 2.12 -1.83
CA GLU A 67 -8.04 2.52 -3.14
C GLU A 67 -6.56 2.12 -3.24
N LEU A 68 -6.18 1.51 -4.37
CA LEU A 68 -4.78 1.13 -4.60
C LEU A 68 -4.03 2.31 -5.22
N LEU A 69 -2.99 2.80 -4.53
CA LEU A 69 -2.20 3.96 -4.97
C LEU A 69 -1.21 3.68 -6.11
N ALA A 70 -1.22 2.46 -6.66
CA ALA A 70 -0.31 2.01 -7.71
C ALA A 70 -0.46 2.77 -9.04
N ASP A 71 -1.60 3.43 -9.27
CA ASP A 71 -1.81 4.25 -10.48
C ASP A 71 -1.03 5.57 -10.42
N VAL A 72 -0.68 6.06 -9.22
CA VAL A 72 0.16 7.25 -9.00
C VAL A 72 1.65 6.88 -8.91
N TRP A 73 1.98 5.82 -8.15
CA TRP A 73 3.36 5.48 -7.80
C TRP A 73 3.98 4.32 -8.59
N GLY A 74 3.18 3.63 -9.40
CA GLY A 74 3.62 2.54 -10.26
C GLY A 74 3.05 1.19 -9.88
N LYS A 75 2.85 0.35 -10.90
CA LYS A 75 2.04 -0.88 -10.85
C LYS A 75 2.48 -1.90 -9.77
N GLY A 76 3.70 -1.83 -9.26
CA GLY A 76 4.25 -2.76 -8.27
C GLY A 76 4.07 -2.36 -6.81
N VAL A 77 3.63 -1.13 -6.53
CA VAL A 77 3.50 -0.59 -5.18
C VAL A 77 2.27 -1.18 -4.47
N MET A 78 2.43 -1.62 -3.23
CA MET A 78 1.38 -2.19 -2.38
C MET A 78 0.99 -1.19 -1.28
N ALA A 79 0.51 -0.02 -1.68
CA ALA A 79 0.02 1.02 -0.80
C ALA A 79 -1.47 1.24 -1.03
N PHE A 80 -2.23 1.34 0.05
CA PHE A 80 -3.68 1.36 0.03
C PHE A 80 -4.19 2.52 0.86
N GLU A 81 -5.06 3.33 0.25
CA GLU A 81 -5.72 4.46 0.90
C GLU A 81 -7.05 4.02 1.51
N TYR A 82 -7.30 4.46 2.74
CA TYR A 82 -8.53 4.27 3.48
C TYR A 82 -9.11 5.62 3.87
N SER A 83 -10.43 5.76 3.75
CA SER A 83 -11.17 6.97 4.12
C SER A 83 -12.09 6.71 5.31
N LEU A 84 -11.96 7.50 6.37
CA LEU A 84 -12.77 7.43 7.58
C LEU A 84 -13.59 8.72 7.72
N PRO A 85 -14.87 8.75 7.31
CA PRO A 85 -15.68 9.95 7.30
C PRO A 85 -16.23 10.30 8.68
N GLY A 86 -16.56 11.58 8.89
CA GLY A 86 -17.18 12.06 10.14
C GLY A 86 -16.19 12.31 11.27
N VAL A 87 -14.93 12.58 10.92
CA VAL A 87 -13.90 12.96 11.88
C VAL A 87 -13.96 14.45 12.16
N GLN A 88 -13.75 14.84 13.42
CA GLN A 88 -13.52 16.24 13.81
C GLN A 88 -12.09 16.33 14.34
N LEU A 89 -11.14 16.34 13.41
CA LEU A 89 -9.71 16.34 13.70
C LEU A 89 -9.04 17.57 13.10
N SER A 90 -8.08 18.10 13.84
CA SER A 90 -7.14 19.08 13.35
C SER A 90 -5.87 18.38 12.84
N VAL A 91 -5.05 19.10 12.06
CA VAL A 91 -3.74 18.60 11.61
C VAL A 91 -2.83 18.22 12.80
N GLN A 92 -3.03 18.83 13.97
CA GLN A 92 -2.23 18.57 15.18
C GLN A 92 -2.53 17.21 15.81
N ASP A 93 -3.69 16.62 15.53
CA ASP A 93 -4.09 15.31 16.05
C ASP A 93 -3.45 14.14 15.27
N LEU A 94 -3.08 14.37 14.01
CA LEU A 94 -2.63 13.32 13.09
C LEU A 94 -1.33 12.61 13.51
N PRO A 95 -0.29 13.30 14.04
CA PRO A 95 0.92 12.63 14.49
C PRO A 95 0.67 11.57 15.57
N ALA A 96 -0.22 11.88 16.54
CA ALA A 96 -0.56 10.96 17.62
C ALA A 96 -1.29 9.71 17.09
N ILE A 97 -2.23 9.90 16.15
CA ILE A 97 -2.95 8.81 15.49
C ILE A 97 -1.98 7.92 14.70
N ARG A 98 -1.11 8.54 13.89
CA ARG A 98 -0.10 7.84 13.09
C ARG A 98 0.83 6.99 13.95
N GLN A 99 1.34 7.57 15.04
CA GLN A 99 2.24 6.89 15.96
C GLN A 99 1.55 5.70 16.65
N ALA A 100 0.34 5.90 17.17
CA ALA A 100 -0.43 4.85 17.84
C ALA A 100 -0.76 3.70 16.87
N LEU A 101 -1.26 4.02 15.68
CA LEU A 101 -1.59 3.03 14.66
C LEU A 101 -0.34 2.28 14.17
N GLY A 102 0.75 2.99 13.91
CA GLY A 102 2.03 2.39 13.49
C GLY A 102 2.59 1.41 14.53
N ALA A 103 2.53 1.76 15.82
CA ALA A 103 2.94 0.87 16.90
C ALA A 103 2.08 -0.41 16.96
N LEU A 104 0.76 -0.27 16.83
CA LEU A 104 -0.19 -1.39 16.81
C LEU A 104 0.02 -2.30 15.59
N LEU A 105 0.23 -1.73 14.40
CA LEU A 105 0.52 -2.48 13.19
C LEU A 105 1.86 -3.25 13.30
N THR A 106 2.86 -2.63 13.91
CA THR A 106 4.16 -3.28 14.17
C THR A 106 3.99 -4.45 15.13
N GLN A 107 3.21 -4.27 16.20
CA GLN A 107 2.90 -5.34 17.14
C GLN A 107 2.12 -6.47 16.47
N TYR A 108 1.08 -6.15 15.71
CA TYR A 108 0.29 -7.11 14.94
C TYR A 108 1.17 -7.94 14.00
N ALA A 109 2.07 -7.28 13.26
CA ALA A 109 2.99 -7.96 12.36
C ALA A 109 3.88 -8.98 13.10
N ARG A 110 4.43 -8.61 14.27
CA ARG A 110 5.20 -9.53 15.12
C ARG A 110 4.37 -10.73 15.55
N ASP A 111 3.16 -10.49 16.07
CA ASP A 111 2.28 -11.55 16.58
C ASP A 111 1.86 -12.53 15.48
N GLN A 112 1.66 -12.03 14.26
CA GLN A 112 1.32 -12.83 13.09
C GLN A 112 2.55 -13.37 12.34
N ARG A 113 3.78 -13.09 12.81
CA ARG A 113 5.05 -13.45 12.16
C ARG A 113 5.14 -12.99 10.69
N ILE A 114 4.60 -11.82 10.42
CA ILE A 114 4.66 -11.19 9.10
C ILE A 114 6.00 -10.47 9.01
N VAL A 115 6.73 -10.72 7.92
CA VAL A 115 8.07 -10.15 7.68
C VAL A 115 8.01 -9.30 6.41
N GLY A 116 8.62 -8.13 6.47
CA GLY A 116 8.71 -7.22 5.34
C GLY A 116 9.86 -7.59 4.41
N TYR A 117 9.88 -6.95 3.25
CA TYR A 117 10.99 -7.06 2.31
C TYR A 117 12.28 -6.59 2.97
N GLN A 118 13.33 -7.43 2.93
CA GLN A 118 14.64 -7.10 3.49
C GLN A 118 14.62 -6.62 4.96
N GLU A 119 13.77 -7.25 5.79
CA GLU A 119 13.64 -6.95 7.22
C GLU A 119 13.04 -5.57 7.55
N GLU A 120 12.55 -4.83 6.54
CA GLU A 120 11.78 -3.61 6.77
C GLU A 120 10.48 -3.89 7.54
N PRO A 121 9.92 -2.88 8.25
CA PRO A 121 8.61 -3.00 8.86
C PRO A 121 7.55 -3.40 7.83
N PRO A 122 6.80 -4.51 8.04
CA PRO A 122 5.89 -5.00 7.01
C PRO A 122 4.76 -4.01 6.72
N PHE A 123 4.19 -3.38 7.74
CA PHE A 123 3.15 -2.37 7.57
C PHE A 123 3.66 -1.00 7.98
N VAL A 124 3.46 -0.01 7.12
CA VAL A 124 3.87 1.38 7.36
C VAL A 124 2.68 2.28 7.10
N VAL A 125 2.37 3.16 8.04
CA VAL A 125 1.47 4.30 7.79
C VAL A 125 2.27 5.31 6.98
N SER A 126 2.19 5.21 5.65
CA SER A 126 2.99 6.00 4.71
C SER A 126 2.61 7.47 4.76
N ASP A 127 1.31 7.77 4.87
CA ASP A 127 0.80 9.13 4.94
C ASP A 127 -0.56 9.18 5.67
N ILE A 128 -0.92 10.36 6.16
CA ILE A 128 -2.14 10.64 6.94
C ILE A 128 -2.54 12.11 6.75
N TRP A 129 -3.79 12.35 6.33
CA TRP A 129 -4.30 13.71 6.15
C TRP A 129 -5.81 13.77 6.38
N VAL A 130 -6.32 14.99 6.58
CA VAL A 130 -7.77 15.24 6.72
C VAL A 130 -8.21 16.20 5.63
N LEU A 131 -9.31 15.87 4.97
CA LEU A 131 -9.95 16.72 3.99
C LEU A 131 -11.47 16.57 4.12
N ALA A 132 -12.18 17.69 4.25
CA ALA A 132 -13.64 17.73 4.33
C ALA A 132 -14.24 16.73 5.35
N ASP A 133 -13.74 16.74 6.59
CA ASP A 133 -14.15 15.85 7.69
C ASP A 133 -13.99 14.35 7.40
N VAL A 134 -13.08 14.01 6.48
CA VAL A 134 -12.63 12.64 6.20
C VAL A 134 -11.16 12.50 6.56
N LEU A 135 -10.83 11.52 7.39
CA LEU A 135 -9.46 11.12 7.68
C LEU A 135 -9.03 10.09 6.63
N HIS A 136 -7.98 10.42 5.89
CA HIS A 136 -7.33 9.54 4.93
C HIS A 136 -6.10 8.90 5.56
N LEU A 137 -5.95 7.60 5.35
CA LEU A 137 -4.85 6.79 5.86
C LEU A 137 -4.24 5.99 4.73
N ASP A 138 -2.97 6.21 4.45
CA ASP A 138 -2.22 5.38 3.51
C ASP A 138 -1.44 4.32 4.27
N ILE A 139 -1.78 3.05 4.02
CA ILE A 139 -1.08 1.92 4.60
C ILE A 139 -0.34 1.15 3.51
N SER A 140 0.97 1.10 3.65
CA SER A 140 1.87 0.35 2.77
C SER A 140 2.20 -1.02 3.34
N TYR A 141 2.08 -2.06 2.52
CA TYR A 141 2.60 -3.40 2.82
C TYR A 141 3.92 -3.65 2.10
N VAL A 142 5.01 -3.56 2.84
CA VAL A 142 6.39 -3.68 2.35
C VAL A 142 6.72 -5.14 2.07
N VAL A 143 6.19 -5.69 0.99
CA VAL A 143 6.36 -7.11 0.59
C VAL A 143 7.29 -7.26 -0.61
N ASN A 144 7.68 -6.16 -1.24
CA ASN A 144 8.53 -6.17 -2.42
C ASN A 144 9.41 -4.91 -2.47
N ARG A 145 10.40 -4.97 -3.35
CA ARG A 145 11.32 -3.86 -3.64
C ARG A 145 10.60 -2.57 -4.05
N ALA A 146 9.58 -2.65 -4.91
CA ALA A 146 8.89 -1.47 -5.42
C ALA A 146 8.20 -0.65 -4.31
N THR A 147 7.65 -1.32 -3.29
CA THR A 147 7.01 -0.66 -2.16
C THR A 147 8.04 -0.06 -1.19
N SER A 148 9.17 -0.76 -0.98
CA SER A 148 10.31 -0.23 -0.22
C SER A 148 10.91 1.02 -0.89
N GLU A 149 11.16 0.99 -2.22
CA GLU A 149 11.64 2.13 -2.99
C GLU A 149 10.65 3.31 -2.92
N TYR A 150 9.35 3.05 -3.09
CA TYR A 150 8.30 4.06 -2.90
C TYR A 150 8.37 4.73 -1.53
N LEU A 151 8.50 3.96 -0.44
CA LEU A 151 8.59 4.50 0.91
C LEU A 151 9.83 5.37 1.11
N HIS A 152 10.97 4.96 0.53
CA HIS A 152 12.19 5.76 0.57
C HIS A 152 12.04 7.07 -0.21
N ASP A 153 11.36 7.05 -1.36
CA ASP A 153 11.12 8.25 -2.18
C ASP A 153 10.23 9.28 -1.46
N ILE A 154 9.18 8.83 -0.75
CA ILE A 154 8.29 9.75 -0.01
C ILE A 154 8.87 10.20 1.34
N ALA A 155 9.74 9.40 1.95
CA ALA A 155 10.40 9.75 3.21
C ALA A 155 11.58 10.71 3.00
N ALA A 156 12.17 10.73 1.80
CA ALA A 156 13.19 11.70 1.45
C ALA A 156 12.62 13.12 1.53
N PRO A 157 13.31 14.08 2.18
CA PRO A 157 12.90 15.48 2.10
C PRO A 157 12.87 15.88 0.63
N LYS A 158 11.70 16.35 0.14
CA LYS A 158 11.61 16.94 -1.19
C LYS A 158 12.68 18.03 -1.25
N HIS A 159 13.68 17.87 -2.12
CA HIS A 159 14.55 18.98 -2.48
C HIS A 159 13.64 20.09 -3.01
N GLU A 160 13.37 21.09 -2.17
CA GLU A 160 12.81 22.37 -2.58
C GLU A 160 13.82 23.00 -3.53
N ASN A 161 13.61 22.79 -4.83
CA ASN A 161 14.26 23.58 -5.85
C ASN A 161 13.62 24.96 -5.81
N ASN A 162 14.35 25.87 -5.16
CA ASN A 162 14.20 27.32 -5.21
C ASN A 162 14.24 27.84 -6.65
#